data_AF-A0A538NDB9-F1
#
_entry.id   AF-A0A538NDB9-F1
#
_cell.length_a   1.000
_cell.length_b   1.000
_cell.length_c   1.000
_cell.angle_alpha   90.00
_cell.angle_beta   90.00
_cell.angle_gamma   90.00
#
_symmetry.space_group_name_H-M   'P 1'
#
loop_
_entity.id
_entity.type
_entity.pdbx_description
1 polymer ?
#
loop_
_entity_poly.entity_id
_entity_poly.type
_entity_poly.pdbx_seq_one_letter_code
_entity_poly.pdbx_strand_id
1 'polypeptide(L)'
;MIDVEKRFARDRDYMLLAILRDGVALTASQIADARHIGIAYPERVRLRVVKEIPLPLHPLLREAAEITGLISPRTAGLTLRYGIFIRSESWGERRLVVHELAHTAQYERLGGFQPFLEQYFV
;
A
#
# COMPACT_ATOMS: atom_id res chain seq x y z
N MET A 1 -0.05 -25.92 0.61
CA MET A 1 0.31 -24.59 1.16
C MET A 1 1.15 -23.74 0.21
N ILE A 2 2.09 -24.31 -0.57
CA ILE A 2 2.99 -23.55 -1.48
C ILE A 2 2.27 -22.73 -2.58
N ASP A 3 1.07 -23.11 -3.01
CA ASP A 3 0.36 -22.45 -4.12
C ASP A 3 -0.34 -21.13 -3.72
N VAL A 4 -0.84 -21.05 -2.48
CA VAL A 4 -1.58 -19.86 -2.00
C VAL A 4 -0.65 -18.67 -1.79
N GLU A 5 0.51 -18.86 -1.15
CA GLU A 5 1.51 -17.79 -0.97
C GLU A 5 2.04 -17.26 -2.31
N LYS A 6 2.28 -18.14 -3.29
CA LYS A 6 2.75 -17.72 -4.62
C LYS A 6 1.71 -16.89 -5.37
N ARG A 7 0.43 -17.23 -5.25
CA ARG A 7 -0.67 -16.46 -5.84
C ARG A 7 -0.86 -15.12 -5.12
N PHE A 8 -0.72 -15.11 -3.79
CA PHE A 8 -0.72 -13.88 -3.00
C PHE A 8 0.36 -12.91 -3.45
N ALA A 9 1.59 -13.40 -3.57
CA ALA A 9 2.71 -12.58 -4.03
C ALA A 9 2.43 -12.00 -5.43
N ARG A 10 1.88 -12.81 -6.35
CA ARG A 10 1.59 -12.38 -7.72
C ARG A 10 0.57 -11.25 -7.79
N ASP A 11 -0.55 -11.35 -7.07
CA ASP A 11 -1.60 -10.31 -7.08
C ASP A 11 -1.10 -8.99 -6.50
N ARG A 12 -0.40 -9.07 -5.36
CA ARG A 12 0.26 -7.91 -4.75
C ARG A 12 1.25 -7.26 -5.71
N ASP A 13 2.09 -8.05 -6.36
CA ASP A 13 3.12 -7.56 -7.27
C ASP A 13 2.50 -6.92 -8.52
N TYR A 14 1.39 -7.45 -9.04
CA TYR A 14 0.64 -6.84 -10.13
C TYR A 14 0.09 -5.47 -9.77
N MET A 15 -0.53 -5.34 -8.59
CA MET A 15 -1.05 -4.07 -8.09
C MET A 15 0.08 -3.06 -7.86
N LEU A 16 1.19 -3.49 -7.25
CA LEU A 16 2.36 -2.65 -7.04
C LEU A 16 2.93 -2.15 -8.38
N LEU A 17 3.12 -3.03 -9.36
CA LEU A 17 3.62 -2.66 -10.68
C LEU A 17 2.71 -1.62 -11.37
N ALA A 18 1.39 -1.76 -11.24
CA ALA A 18 0.44 -0.79 -11.76
C ALA A 18 0.66 0.60 -11.11
N ILE A 19 0.90 0.67 -9.80
CA ILE A 19 1.19 1.95 -9.12
C ILE A 19 2.54 2.51 -9.57
N LEU A 20 3.58 1.69 -9.64
CA LEU A 20 4.93 2.16 -9.98
C LEU A 20 5.02 2.67 -11.43
N ARG A 21 4.25 2.09 -12.35
CA ARG A 21 4.20 2.48 -13.75
C ARG A 21 3.39 3.75 -14.00
N ASP A 22 2.19 3.83 -13.43
CA ASP A 22 1.21 4.88 -13.77
C ASP A 22 1.00 5.92 -12.66
N GLY A 23 1.66 5.75 -11.51
CA GLY A 23 1.58 6.66 -10.38
C GLY A 23 2.49 7.88 -10.51
N VAL A 24 2.15 8.94 -9.78
CA VAL A 24 2.93 10.17 -9.71
C VAL A 24 3.94 10.11 -8.56
N ALA A 25 5.07 10.80 -8.72
CA ALA A 25 6.04 10.96 -7.64
C ALA A 25 5.48 11.80 -6.48
N LEU A 26 6.04 11.61 -5.29
CA LEU A 26 5.78 12.50 -4.16
C LEU A 26 6.20 13.95 -4.50
N THR A 27 5.44 14.91 -4.02
CA THR A 27 5.83 16.32 -4.04
C THR A 27 7.00 16.57 -3.08
N ALA A 28 7.67 17.72 -3.19
CA ALA A 28 8.76 18.08 -2.28
C ALA A 28 8.35 18.08 -0.80
N SER A 29 7.14 18.55 -0.48
CA SER A 29 6.60 18.54 0.88
C SER A 29 6.33 17.12 1.39
N GLN A 30 5.79 16.25 0.53
CA GLN A 30 5.55 14.84 0.87
C GLN A 30 6.86 14.07 1.03
N ILE A 31 7.91 14.38 0.26
CA ILE A 31 9.25 13.82 0.45
C ILE A 31 9.81 14.25 1.82
N ALA A 32 9.63 15.51 2.21
CA ALA A 32 10.05 15.97 3.54
C ALA A 32 9.33 15.19 4.66
N ASP A 33 8.02 14.97 4.53
CA ASP A 33 7.26 14.13 5.46
C ASP A 33 7.79 12.69 5.50
N ALA A 34 7.99 12.08 4.34
CA ALA A 34 8.51 10.72 4.20
C ALA A 34 9.88 10.55 4.90
N ARG A 35 10.77 11.54 4.74
CA ARG A 35 12.08 11.55 5.41
C ARG A 35 11.94 11.69 6.92
N HIS A 36 11.03 12.54 7.39
CA HIS A 36 10.78 12.72 8.82
C HIS A 36 10.26 11.44 9.48
N ILE A 37 9.42 10.68 8.76
CA ILE A 37 8.92 9.36 9.19
C ILE A 37 10.05 8.30 9.21
N GLY A 38 11.15 8.54 8.48
CA GLY A 38 12.31 7.65 8.41
C GLY A 38 12.31 6.72 7.21
N ILE A 39 11.61 7.06 6.12
CA ILE A 39 11.69 6.29 4.86
C ILE A 39 13.06 6.49 4.23
N ALA A 40 13.75 5.39 3.92
CA ALA A 40 15.11 5.41 3.36
C ALA A 40 15.16 5.94 1.92
N TYR A 41 14.17 5.58 1.10
CA TYR A 41 14.14 5.90 -0.34
C TYR A 41 12.81 6.57 -0.74
N PRO A 42 12.50 7.78 -0.24
CA PRO A 42 11.22 8.45 -0.48
C PRO A 42 10.96 8.74 -1.97
N GLU A 43 12.00 8.91 -2.78
CA GLU A 43 11.91 9.13 -4.23
C GLU A 43 11.39 7.92 -5.02
N ARG A 44 11.43 6.72 -4.42
CA ARG A 44 10.84 5.50 -5.01
C ARG A 44 9.34 5.44 -4.82
N VAL A 45 8.78 6.22 -3.91
CA VAL A 45 7.35 6.21 -3.63
C VAL A 45 6.57 6.76 -4.83
N ARG A 46 5.48 6.08 -5.16
CA ARG A 46 4.53 6.49 -6.19
C ARG A 46 3.11 6.48 -5.63
N LEU A 47 2.38 7.56 -5.87
CA LEU A 47 0.98 7.70 -5.51
C LEU A 47 0.12 7.49 -6.76
N ARG A 48 -0.89 6.62 -6.68
CA ARG A 48 -1.84 6.42 -7.77
C ARG A 48 -3.25 6.70 -7.28
N VAL A 49 -3.88 7.70 -7.88
CA VAL A 49 -5.29 8.01 -7.62
C VAL A 49 -6.19 6.97 -8.28
N VAL A 50 -7.20 6.50 -7.56
CA VAL A 50 -8.21 5.54 -8.03
C VAL A 50 -9.59 5.95 -7.52
N LYS A 51 -10.67 5.56 -8.20
CA LYS A 51 -12.03 5.76 -7.66
C LYS A 51 -12.27 4.86 -6.44
N GLU A 52 -11.84 3.61 -6.56
CA GLU A 52 -11.96 2.59 -5.53
C GLU A 52 -10.63 1.85 -5.39
N ILE A 53 -10.31 1.42 -4.18
CA ILE A 53 -9.12 0.61 -3.92
C ILE A 53 -9.36 -0.78 -4.55
N PRO A 54 -8.47 -1.24 -5.46
CA PRO A 54 -8.67 -2.53 -6.09
C PRO A 54 -8.55 -3.65 -5.07
N LEU A 55 -9.51 -4.57 -5.10
CA LEU A 55 -9.45 -5.82 -4.35
C LEU A 55 -8.51 -6.83 -5.04
N PRO A 56 -7.90 -7.77 -4.29
CA PRO A 56 -7.15 -8.87 -4.87
C PRO A 56 -7.95 -9.63 -5.93
N LEU A 57 -7.28 -10.15 -6.96
CA LEU A 57 -7.93 -10.92 -8.02
C LEU A 57 -8.25 -12.34 -7.54
N HIS A 58 -7.39 -12.91 -6.70
CA HIS A 58 -7.55 -14.23 -6.15
C HIS A 58 -8.73 -14.30 -5.16
N PRO A 59 -9.73 -15.17 -5.37
CA PRO A 59 -10.96 -15.19 -4.57
C PRO A 59 -10.74 -15.35 -3.06
N LEU A 60 -9.85 -16.26 -2.64
CA LEU A 60 -9.55 -16.44 -1.20
C LEU A 60 -8.94 -15.18 -0.56
N LEU A 61 -8.21 -14.37 -1.33
CA LEU A 61 -7.53 -13.19 -0.81
C LEU A 61 -8.48 -12.00 -0.77
N ARG A 62 -9.37 -11.92 -1.76
CA ARG A 62 -10.51 -11.01 -1.73
C ARG A 62 -11.38 -11.27 -0.51
N GLU A 63 -11.77 -12.52 -0.30
CA GLU A 63 -12.57 -12.92 0.85
C GLU A 63 -11.86 -12.60 2.17
N ALA A 64 -10.57 -12.91 2.29
CA ALA A 64 -9.79 -12.54 3.47
C ALA A 64 -9.72 -11.02 3.67
N ALA A 65 -9.49 -10.23 2.61
CA ALA A 65 -9.44 -8.77 2.69
C ALA A 65 -10.79 -8.15 3.12
N GLU A 66 -11.89 -8.75 2.66
CA GLU A 66 -13.26 -8.35 3.01
C GLU A 66 -13.60 -8.73 4.46
N ILE A 67 -13.32 -9.97 4.89
CA ILE A 67 -13.61 -10.47 6.25
C ILE A 67 -12.78 -9.72 7.30
N THR A 68 -11.50 -9.48 7.01
CA THR A 68 -10.61 -8.77 7.94
C THR A 68 -10.84 -7.26 7.95
N GLY A 69 -11.58 -6.72 6.97
CA GLY A 69 -11.76 -5.29 6.78
C GLY A 69 -10.49 -4.55 6.36
N LEU A 70 -9.40 -5.28 6.04
CA LEU A 70 -8.13 -4.73 5.61
C LEU A 70 -8.31 -3.88 4.34
N ILE A 71 -9.20 -4.34 3.44
CA ILE A 71 -9.68 -3.54 2.30
C ILE A 71 -11.20 -3.57 2.34
N SER A 72 -11.79 -2.40 2.57
CA SER A 72 -13.24 -2.20 2.62
C SER A 72 -13.64 -1.03 1.72
N PRO A 73 -14.94 -0.83 1.45
CA PRO A 73 -15.41 0.36 0.74
C PRO A 73 -15.01 1.70 1.41
N ARG A 74 -14.62 1.67 2.69
CA ARG A 74 -14.16 2.85 3.45
C ARG A 74 -12.63 3.04 3.42
N THR A 75 -11.88 2.11 2.85
CA THR A 75 -10.42 2.21 2.75
C THR A 75 -10.07 3.36 1.81
N ALA A 76 -9.51 4.44 2.36
CA ALA A 76 -9.17 5.65 1.62
C ALA A 76 -7.77 5.58 0.96
N GLY A 77 -6.88 4.77 1.52
CA GLY A 77 -5.54 4.52 1.00
C GLY A 77 -5.12 3.07 1.19
N LEU A 78 -4.21 2.60 0.34
CA LEU A 78 -3.61 1.27 0.46
C LEU A 78 -2.13 1.33 0.09
N THR A 79 -1.27 0.98 1.04
CA THR A 79 0.18 0.93 0.84
C THR A 79 0.68 -0.48 0.53
N LEU A 80 1.35 -0.59 -0.62
CA LEU A 80 2.08 -1.75 -1.10
C LEU A 80 3.56 -1.37 -1.23
N ARG A 81 4.32 -1.45 -0.14
CA ARG A 81 5.73 -1.05 -0.10
C ARG A 81 5.92 0.41 -0.54
N TYR A 82 6.43 0.66 -1.75
CA TYR A 82 6.62 2.02 -2.30
C TYR A 82 5.46 2.46 -3.21
N GLY A 83 4.50 1.60 -3.51
CA GLY A 83 3.29 1.98 -4.23
C GLY A 83 2.17 2.29 -3.25
N ILE A 84 1.50 3.43 -3.41
CA ILE A 84 0.35 3.82 -2.59
C ILE A 84 -0.84 4.12 -3.51
N PHE A 85 -1.95 3.43 -3.32
CA PHE A 85 -3.23 3.85 -3.86
C PHE A 85 -3.88 4.88 -2.95
N ILE A 86 -4.54 5.88 -3.55
CA ILE A 86 -5.34 6.87 -2.83
C ILE A 86 -6.68 7.01 -3.55
N ARG A 87 -7.78 6.97 -2.79
CA ARG A 87 -9.11 7.25 -3.33
C ARG A 87 -9.22 8.70 -3.78
N SER A 88 -9.88 8.93 -4.92
CA SER A 88 -10.03 10.25 -5.51
C SER A 88 -10.61 11.29 -4.57
N GLU A 89 -11.53 10.89 -3.69
CA GLU A 89 -12.19 11.74 -2.71
C GLU A 89 -11.24 12.23 -1.61
N SER A 90 -10.13 11.52 -1.39
CA SER A 90 -9.09 11.89 -0.42
C SER A 90 -7.77 12.30 -1.07
N TRP A 91 -7.78 12.56 -2.38
CA TRP A 91 -6.59 13.00 -3.08
C TRP A 91 -6.13 14.38 -2.57
N GLY A 92 -4.85 14.48 -2.20
CA GLY A 92 -4.25 15.69 -1.65
C GLY A 92 -4.40 15.83 -0.13
N GLU A 93 -5.11 14.93 0.55
CA GLU A 93 -5.18 14.92 2.01
C GLU A 93 -3.84 14.54 2.63
N ARG A 94 -3.11 15.53 3.16
CA ARG A 94 -1.77 15.30 3.75
C ARG A 94 -1.78 14.25 4.85
N ARG A 95 -2.80 14.25 5.72
CA ARG A 95 -2.90 13.29 6.83
C ARG A 95 -2.98 11.85 6.34
N LEU A 96 -3.75 11.59 5.27
CA LEU A 96 -3.83 10.28 4.65
C LEU A 96 -2.49 9.89 4.03
N VAL A 97 -1.85 10.79 3.27
CA VAL A 97 -0.53 10.50 2.68
C VAL A 97 0.50 10.16 3.76
N VAL A 98 0.54 10.91 4.86
CA VAL A 98 1.45 10.63 5.99
C VAL A 98 1.16 9.28 6.64
N HIS A 99 -0.12 8.91 6.79
CA HIS A 99 -0.52 7.60 7.31
C HIS A 99 -0.01 6.46 6.41
N GLU A 100 -0.21 6.57 5.10
CA GLU A 100 0.28 5.58 4.13
C GLU A 100 1.82 5.50 4.09
N LEU A 101 2.51 6.63 4.20
CA LEU A 101 3.97 6.67 4.32
C LEU A 101 4.45 5.95 5.60
N ALA A 102 3.71 6.01 6.71
CA ALA A 102 4.05 5.25 7.91
C ALA A 102 4.06 3.73 7.64
N HIS A 103 3.15 3.23 6.80
CA HIS A 103 3.15 1.84 6.33
C HIS A 103 4.36 1.53 5.44
N THR A 104 4.77 2.43 4.53
CA THR A 104 6.03 2.26 3.78
C THR A 104 7.23 2.11 4.72
N ALA A 105 7.32 2.94 5.76
CA ALA A 105 8.40 2.84 6.74
C ALA A 105 8.34 1.54 7.56
N GLN A 106 7.14 1.04 7.89
CA GLN A 106 6.97 -0.26 8.53
C GLN A 106 7.47 -1.41 7.63
N TYR A 107 7.14 -1.39 6.34
CA TYR A 107 7.67 -2.38 5.38
C TYR A 107 9.20 -2.37 5.32
N GLU A 108 9.83 -1.20 5.34
CA GLU A 108 11.29 -1.09 5.36
C GLU A 108 11.88 -1.68 6.64
N ARG A 109 11.34 -1.31 7.82
CA ARG A 109 11.84 -1.79 9.11
C ARG A 109 11.65 -3.30 9.31
N LEU A 110 10.53 -3.85 8.85
CA LEU A 110 10.18 -5.25 9.06
C LEU A 110 10.72 -6.17 7.96
N GLY A 111 11.36 -5.62 6.92
CA GLY A 111 11.99 -6.41 5.87
C GLY A 111 11.04 -6.97 4.82
N GLY A 112 9.81 -6.46 4.72
CA GLY A 112 8.88 -6.80 3.66
C GLY A 112 7.46 -7.12 4.13
N PHE A 113 6.71 -7.76 3.23
CA PHE A 113 5.26 -7.83 3.35
C PHE A 113 4.74 -8.81 4.41
N GLN A 114 5.33 -9.99 4.48
CA GLN A 114 4.89 -11.03 5.40
C GLN A 114 5.14 -10.67 6.87
N PRO A 115 6.35 -10.23 7.26
CA PRO A 115 6.58 -9.74 8.63
C PRO A 115 5.73 -8.53 9.01
N PHE A 116 5.33 -7.71 8.03
CA PHE A 116 4.40 -6.60 8.23
C PHE A 116 2.99 -7.08 8.59
N LEU A 117 2.42 -8.02 7.83
CA LEU A 117 1.08 -8.54 8.12
C LEU A 117 1.01 -9.27 9.45
N GLU A 118 2.07 -9.97 9.84
CA GLU A 118 2.13 -10.68 11.13
C GLU A 118 1.93 -9.74 12.33
N GLN A 119 2.16 -8.43 12.19
CA GLN A 119 1.88 -7.45 13.25
C GLN A 119 0.38 -7.21 13.49
N TYR A 120 -0.49 -7.62 12.57
CA TYR A 120 -1.94 -7.35 12.58
C TYR A 120 -2.80 -8.59 12.84
N PHE A 121 -2.19 -9.78 12.91
CA PHE A 121 -2.88 -11.06 13.07
C PHE A 121 -2.45 -11.84 14.32
N VAL A 122 -2.03 -11.13 15.37
CA VAL A 122 -1.68 -11.73 16.68
C VAL A 122 -2.93 -12.21 17.41
#